data_AF-A0A6A5SAC2-F1
#
_entry.id   AF-A0A6A5SAC2-F1
#
_cell.length_a   1.000
_cell.length_b   1.000
_cell.length_c   1.000
_cell.angle_alpha   90.00
_cell.angle_beta   90.00
_cell.angle_gamma   90.00
#
_symmetry.space_group_name_H-M   'P 1'
#
loop_
_entity.id
_entity.type
_entity.pdbx_description
1 polymer ?
#
loop_
_entity_poly.entity_id
_entity_poly.type
_entity_poly.pdbx_seq_one_letter_code
_entity_poly.pdbx_strand_id
1 'polypeptide(L)'
;SLVTLTLTHSWVERLHVVKDGLLIGPPGYPRGNVIRIPSFRVDNMTYRLPPAGQEVNEIWASDLVCKEPQIIYNQTIGSPGLSAQANDTVILLYQENGHVTKIANDPGHANSGIVSVFGKLDSMPADTLQSFTIIENQAQSPYLLETASFDDGACYQDNGTPTAKERKLKQHRAPLSIEGPDLWCGISARLPTNLQPGNIYTLVWIWNFNGIGFVETYTSCIDVVI
;
A
#
# COMPACT_ATOMS: atom_id res chain seq x y z
N SER A 1 -21.90 24.41 -8.18
CA SER A 1 -21.80 22.97 -7.89
C SER A 1 -20.65 22.81 -6.90
N LEU A 2 -20.92 22.47 -5.64
CA LEU A 2 -19.86 22.10 -4.70
C LEU A 2 -19.32 20.76 -5.20
N VAL A 3 -18.08 20.74 -5.68
CA VAL A 3 -17.34 19.49 -5.83
C VAL A 3 -17.08 19.01 -4.41
N THR A 4 -17.86 18.04 -3.94
CA THR A 4 -17.45 17.20 -2.83
C THR A 4 -16.19 16.47 -3.28
N LEU A 5 -15.03 17.00 -2.88
CA LEU A 5 -13.79 16.22 -2.86
C LEU A 5 -14.07 15.03 -1.94
N THR A 6 -14.31 13.87 -2.53
CA THR A 6 -14.30 12.62 -1.76
C THR A 6 -12.86 12.45 -1.29
N LEU A 7 -12.65 12.37 0.02
CA LEU A 7 -11.30 12.16 0.57
C LEU A 7 -10.89 10.72 0.26
N THR A 8 -10.18 10.53 -0.85
CA THR A 8 -9.46 9.30 -1.16
C THR A 8 -8.32 9.10 -0.16
N HIS A 9 -8.10 7.87 0.28
CA HIS A 9 -6.98 7.51 1.14
C HIS A 9 -6.74 6.02 1.09
N SER A 10 -5.48 5.62 1.03
CA SER A 10 -5.16 4.20 1.13
C SER A 10 -3.78 4.01 1.74
N TRP A 11 -3.60 2.84 2.32
CA TRP A 11 -2.37 2.33 2.88
C TRP A 11 -2.46 0.81 2.90
N VAL A 12 -1.31 0.15 3.09
CA VAL A 12 -1.27 -1.30 3.27
C VAL A 12 -1.88 -1.65 4.62
N GLU A 13 -2.95 -2.43 4.64
CA GLU A 13 -3.57 -2.89 5.88
C GLU A 13 -2.79 -4.05 6.48
N ARG A 14 -2.39 -5.01 5.64
CA ARG A 14 -1.71 -6.26 6.05
C ARG A 14 -0.91 -6.85 4.91
N LEU A 15 0.07 -7.68 5.27
CA LEU A 15 0.87 -8.46 4.35
C LEU A 15 0.81 -9.93 4.69
N HIS A 16 0.93 -10.78 3.67
CA HIS A 16 1.04 -12.22 3.83
C HIS A 16 2.08 -12.78 2.87
N VAL A 17 2.75 -13.87 3.26
CA VAL A 17 3.44 -14.72 2.31
C VAL A 17 2.40 -15.48 1.48
N VAL A 18 2.64 -15.60 0.18
CA VAL A 18 1.78 -16.31 -0.76
C VAL A 18 2.50 -17.56 -1.28
N LYS A 19 1.82 -18.69 -1.20
CA LYS A 19 2.28 -19.95 -1.77
C LYS A 19 1.12 -20.65 -2.48
N ASP A 20 1.29 -20.97 -3.76
CA ASP A 20 0.27 -21.62 -4.59
C ASP A 20 -1.09 -20.89 -4.56
N GLY A 21 -1.06 -19.55 -4.50
CA GLY A 21 -2.25 -18.69 -4.42
C GLY A 21 -2.91 -18.61 -3.04
N LEU A 22 -2.36 -19.28 -2.03
CA LEU A 22 -2.84 -19.25 -0.66
C LEU A 22 -2.02 -18.30 0.21
N LEU A 23 -2.71 -17.57 1.08
CA LEU A 23 -2.08 -16.77 2.13
C LEU A 23 -1.62 -17.70 3.25
N ILE A 24 -0.33 -17.68 3.59
CA ILE A 24 0.25 -18.56 4.60
C ILE A 24 0.86 -17.76 5.76
N GLY A 25 0.88 -18.38 6.93
CA GLY A 25 1.46 -17.81 8.14
C GLY A 25 0.65 -16.64 8.74
N PRO A 26 1.15 -16.06 9.84
CA PRO A 26 0.57 -14.86 10.42
C PRO A 26 0.78 -13.63 9.52
N PRO A 27 -0.14 -12.64 9.55
CA PRO A 27 0.03 -11.40 8.82
C PRO A 27 1.17 -10.54 9.37
N GLY A 28 1.80 -9.78 8.49
CA GLY A 28 2.60 -8.61 8.83
C GLY A 28 1.82 -7.30 8.67
N TYR A 29 2.32 -6.22 9.26
CA TYR A 29 1.67 -4.92 9.28
C TYR A 29 2.66 -3.78 9.03
N PRO A 30 2.20 -2.62 8.55
CA PRO A 30 3.03 -1.43 8.51
C PRO A 30 3.55 -1.05 9.89
N ARG A 31 4.69 -0.35 9.91
CA ARG A 31 5.19 0.28 11.14
C ARG A 31 4.11 1.19 11.75
N GLY A 32 4.06 1.30 13.07
CA GLY A 32 3.09 2.14 13.76
C GLY A 32 1.63 1.84 13.44
N ASN A 33 1.31 0.62 12.98
CA ASN A 33 -0.05 0.26 12.59
C ASN A 33 -1.06 0.55 13.70
N VAL A 34 -2.17 1.20 13.35
CA VAL A 34 -3.29 1.43 14.25
C VAL A 34 -4.44 0.53 13.84
N ILE A 35 -4.76 -0.44 14.68
CA ILE A 35 -5.80 -1.43 14.42
C ILE A 35 -7.15 -0.74 14.26
N ARG A 36 -7.93 -1.15 13.26
CA ARG A 36 -9.31 -0.70 13.02
C ARG A 36 -10.25 -1.18 14.14
N ILE A 37 -10.34 -0.38 15.20
CA ILE A 37 -11.32 -0.46 16.29
C ILE A 37 -12.28 0.75 16.21
N PRO A 38 -13.39 0.81 16.96
CA PRO A 38 -14.34 1.94 16.85
C PRO A 38 -13.74 3.34 17.07
N SER A 39 -12.60 3.46 17.75
CA SER A 39 -11.87 4.72 17.94
C SER A 39 -10.85 5.04 16.85
N PHE A 40 -10.72 4.17 15.83
CA PHE A 40 -9.81 4.35 14.71
C PHE A 40 -10.13 5.64 13.94
N ARG A 41 -9.09 6.38 13.57
CA ARG A 41 -9.18 7.56 12.71
C ARG A 41 -8.35 7.29 11.47
N VAL A 42 -8.91 7.60 10.31
CA VAL A 42 -8.28 7.44 9.00
C VAL A 42 -6.89 8.08 8.95
N ASP A 43 -6.78 9.32 9.46
CA ASP A 43 -5.53 10.10 9.48
C ASP A 43 -4.41 9.45 10.31
N ASN A 44 -4.73 8.46 11.16
CA ASN A 44 -3.70 7.73 11.90
C ASN A 44 -2.77 6.97 10.94
N MET A 45 -3.31 6.46 9.83
CA MET A 45 -2.58 5.66 8.85
C MET A 45 -2.36 6.37 7.51
N THR A 46 -3.24 7.30 7.13
CA THR A 46 -3.08 8.06 5.89
C THR A 46 -1.79 8.87 5.88
N TYR A 47 -0.98 8.67 4.86
CA TYR A 47 0.15 9.55 4.54
C TYR A 47 0.10 9.92 3.07
N ARG A 48 -0.25 11.18 2.82
CA ARG A 48 -0.46 11.75 1.48
C ARG A 48 0.65 12.76 1.19
N LEU A 49 1.22 12.68 -0.01
CA LEU A 49 2.22 13.56 -0.57
C LEU A 49 1.74 14.12 -1.92
N PRO A 50 1.83 15.44 -2.16
CA PRO A 50 2.13 16.46 -1.16
C PRO A 50 1.06 16.49 -0.04
N PRO A 51 1.41 16.92 1.19
CA PRO A 51 0.44 17.10 2.26
C PRO A 51 -0.80 17.89 1.84
N ALA A 52 -1.96 17.46 2.32
CA ALA A 52 -3.22 18.14 2.04
C ALA A 52 -3.21 19.58 2.57
N GLY A 53 -3.62 20.53 1.74
CA GLY A 53 -3.67 21.95 2.11
C GLY A 53 -2.36 22.71 1.94
N GLN A 54 -1.31 22.09 1.39
CA GLN A 54 -0.12 22.81 0.94
C GLN A 54 -0.47 23.82 -0.17
N GLU A 55 0.13 25.01 -0.13
CA GLU A 55 -0.15 26.09 -1.09
C GLU A 55 0.19 25.69 -2.54
N VAL A 56 1.25 24.91 -2.70
CA VAL A 56 1.72 24.38 -3.98
C VAL A 56 1.55 22.87 -3.96
N ASN A 57 0.86 22.32 -4.96
CA ASN A 57 0.69 20.89 -5.13
C ASN A 57 1.96 20.26 -5.75
N GLU A 58 3.02 20.18 -4.95
CA GLU A 58 4.33 19.70 -5.37
C GLU A 58 4.97 18.83 -4.29
N ILE A 59 5.51 17.68 -4.71
CA ILE A 59 6.33 16.82 -3.86
C ILE A 59 7.74 17.38 -3.81
N TRP A 60 8.21 17.73 -2.62
CA TRP A 60 9.54 18.27 -2.41
C TRP A 60 10.59 17.16 -2.24
N ALA A 61 11.85 17.49 -2.53
CA ALA A 61 12.96 16.55 -2.35
C ALA A 61 13.15 16.10 -0.90
N SER A 62 12.69 16.90 0.05
CA SER A 62 12.71 16.63 1.48
C SER A 62 11.53 15.80 1.98
N ASP A 63 10.53 15.52 1.13
CA ASP A 63 9.36 14.74 1.56
C ASP A 63 9.80 13.31 1.87
N LEU A 64 9.65 12.94 3.15
CA LEU A 64 9.99 11.62 3.64
C LEU A 64 9.08 10.57 3.01
N VAL A 65 9.61 9.38 2.78
CA VAL A 65 8.81 8.30 2.19
C VAL A 65 7.91 7.62 3.23
N CYS A 66 8.28 7.68 4.51
CA CYS A 66 7.52 7.08 5.60
C CYS A 66 6.79 8.14 6.41
N LYS A 67 5.54 7.83 6.82
CA LYS A 67 4.78 8.63 7.79
C LYS A 67 5.54 8.73 9.12
N GLU A 68 5.32 9.77 9.91
CA GLU A 68 6.02 9.98 11.19
C GLU A 68 6.09 8.73 12.11
N PRO A 69 5.01 7.97 12.38
CA PRO A 69 5.09 6.74 13.19
C PRO A 69 5.81 5.57 12.52
N GLN A 70 6.10 5.69 11.22
CA GLN A 70 6.71 4.70 10.35
C GLN A 70 8.18 4.99 10.02
N ILE A 71 8.70 6.15 10.44
CA ILE A 71 10.08 6.59 10.19
C ILE A 71 11.09 5.67 10.88
N ILE A 72 10.77 5.18 12.06
CA ILE A 72 11.60 4.27 12.87
C ILE A 72 10.99 2.87 12.90
N TYR A 73 11.80 1.86 13.22
CA TYR A 73 11.37 0.46 13.44
C TYR A 73 10.47 0.34 14.70
N ASN A 74 9.26 0.88 14.62
CA ASN A 74 8.32 0.98 15.73
C ASN A 74 7.08 0.14 15.42
N GLN A 75 7.20 -1.17 15.64
CA GLN A 75 6.08 -2.08 15.43
C GLN A 75 5.09 -1.97 16.60
N THR A 76 3.81 -1.80 16.27
CA THR A 76 2.75 -1.76 17.28
C THR A 76 2.56 -3.14 17.90
N ILE A 77 2.37 -3.21 19.22
CA ILE A 77 2.09 -4.48 19.92
C ILE A 77 0.87 -5.17 19.27
N GLY A 78 1.04 -6.43 18.88
CA GLY A 78 0.00 -7.22 18.19
C GLY A 78 -0.11 -6.95 16.68
N SER A 79 0.74 -6.07 16.12
CA SER A 79 0.88 -5.83 14.68
C SER A 79 2.36 -5.93 14.29
N PRO A 80 2.95 -7.14 14.28
CA PRO A 80 4.38 -7.30 13.96
C PRO A 80 4.65 -7.05 12.47
N GLY A 81 5.92 -6.86 12.12
CA GLY A 81 6.37 -6.99 10.73
C GLY A 81 6.13 -8.40 10.20
N LEU A 82 6.13 -8.56 8.87
CA LEU A 82 5.95 -9.87 8.25
C LEU A 82 7.20 -10.73 8.49
N SER A 83 7.03 -12.01 8.83
CA SER A 83 8.13 -12.99 8.74
C SER A 83 8.03 -13.72 7.41
N ALA A 84 9.10 -13.72 6.63
CA ALA A 84 9.19 -14.37 5.33
C ALA A 84 10.62 -14.85 5.08
N GLN A 85 10.85 -15.61 4.01
CA GLN A 85 12.19 -16.01 3.58
C GLN A 85 12.61 -15.24 2.34
N ALA A 86 13.93 -15.21 2.08
CA ALA A 86 14.44 -14.81 0.78
C ALA A 86 13.69 -15.57 -0.33
N ASN A 87 13.41 -14.90 -1.45
CA ASN A 87 12.70 -15.47 -2.61
C ASN A 87 11.19 -15.76 -2.44
N ASP A 88 10.62 -15.58 -1.24
CA ASP A 88 9.17 -15.68 -1.04
C ASP A 88 8.43 -14.61 -1.85
N THR A 89 7.21 -14.94 -2.29
CA THR A 89 6.26 -13.96 -2.79
C THR A 89 5.43 -13.47 -1.63
N VAL A 90 5.32 -12.15 -1.47
CA VAL A 90 4.46 -11.50 -0.47
C VAL A 90 3.36 -10.73 -1.17
N ILE A 91 2.16 -10.71 -0.60
CA ILE A 91 1.06 -9.86 -1.05
C ILE A 91 0.81 -8.76 -0.03
N LEU A 92 0.73 -7.53 -0.51
CA LEU A 92 0.38 -6.34 0.26
C LEU A 92 -1.09 -6.05 -0.03
N LEU A 93 -1.94 -6.12 1.00
CA LEU A 93 -3.37 -5.90 0.89
C LEU A 93 -3.73 -4.51 1.40
N TYR A 94 -4.53 -3.76 0.64
CA TYR A 94 -4.89 -2.38 0.92
C TYR A 94 -6.37 -2.11 0.61
N GLN A 95 -6.93 -1.15 1.33
CA GLN A 95 -8.32 -0.71 1.15
C GLN A 95 -8.35 0.62 0.41
N GLU A 96 -9.13 0.70 -0.67
CA GLU A 96 -9.89 1.89 -1.09
C GLU A 96 -10.86 1.45 -2.21
N ASN A 97 -11.55 0.33 -1.95
CA ASN A 97 -12.30 -0.41 -2.97
C ASN A 97 -13.49 0.38 -3.54
N GLY A 98 -13.89 1.46 -2.85
CA GLY A 98 -14.87 2.42 -3.33
C GLY A 98 -14.41 3.10 -4.60
N HIS A 99 -13.16 3.61 -4.64
CA HIS A 99 -12.59 4.23 -5.84
C HIS A 99 -12.25 3.23 -6.95
N VAL A 100 -12.39 1.93 -6.68
CA VAL A 100 -12.27 0.88 -7.70
C VAL A 100 -13.64 0.52 -8.30
N THR A 101 -14.61 0.21 -7.45
CA THR A 101 -15.95 -0.23 -7.88
C THR A 101 -16.93 0.91 -8.17
N LYS A 102 -16.50 2.15 -7.91
CA LYS A 102 -17.21 3.41 -8.22
C LYS A 102 -16.31 4.44 -8.90
N ILE A 103 -15.26 4.03 -9.62
CA ILE A 103 -14.35 4.99 -10.29
C ILE A 103 -15.08 5.98 -11.20
N ALA A 104 -16.17 5.56 -11.86
CA ALA A 104 -17.00 6.43 -12.68
C ALA A 104 -17.66 7.60 -11.93
N ASN A 105 -17.70 7.53 -10.59
CA ASN A 105 -18.23 8.58 -9.71
C ASN A 105 -17.13 9.52 -9.20
N ASP A 106 -15.87 9.32 -9.60
CA ASP A 106 -14.73 10.16 -9.25
C ASP A 106 -14.25 10.94 -10.48
N PRO A 107 -14.91 12.06 -10.84
CA PRO A 107 -14.55 12.84 -12.03
C PRO A 107 -13.17 13.51 -11.92
N GLY A 108 -12.55 13.50 -10.74
CA GLY A 108 -11.20 14.02 -10.52
C GLY A 108 -10.10 13.09 -11.00
N HIS A 109 -10.41 11.81 -11.25
CA HIS A 109 -9.43 10.78 -11.56
C HIS A 109 -9.81 9.99 -12.82
N ALA A 110 -8.83 9.75 -13.69
CA ALA A 110 -9.06 9.00 -14.93
C ALA A 110 -9.08 7.47 -14.70
N ASN A 111 -8.44 6.99 -13.63
CA ASN A 111 -8.32 5.59 -13.25
C ASN A 111 -8.02 5.46 -11.74
N SER A 112 -7.92 4.23 -11.23
CA SER A 112 -7.64 3.94 -9.82
C SER A 112 -6.19 4.20 -9.38
N GLY A 113 -5.31 4.66 -10.28
CA GLY A 113 -3.90 4.90 -10.00
C GLY A 113 -3.01 3.67 -10.16
N ILE A 114 -1.72 3.87 -9.93
CA ILE A 114 -0.68 2.85 -10.02
C ILE A 114 -0.06 2.63 -8.64
N VAL A 115 0.06 1.37 -8.24
CA VAL A 115 0.82 0.97 -7.06
C VAL A 115 2.19 0.46 -7.46
N SER A 116 3.20 0.75 -6.66
CA SER A 116 4.55 0.19 -6.80
C SER A 116 5.07 -0.23 -5.44
N VAL A 117 5.80 -1.33 -5.42
CA VAL A 117 6.46 -1.85 -4.22
C VAL A 117 7.95 -1.75 -4.42
N PHE A 118 8.60 -0.99 -3.56
CA PHE A 118 10.04 -0.92 -3.49
C PHE A 118 10.54 -1.65 -2.25
N GLY A 119 11.77 -2.13 -2.29
CA GLY A 119 12.40 -2.78 -1.16
C GLY A 119 13.81 -2.26 -0.89
N LYS A 120 14.15 -2.09 0.39
CA LYS A 120 15.45 -1.59 0.84
C LYS A 120 15.95 -2.31 2.09
N LEU A 121 17.21 -2.74 2.05
CA LEU A 121 17.95 -3.10 3.27
C LEU A 121 18.39 -1.82 3.97
N ASP A 122 18.39 -1.83 5.30
CA ASP A 122 18.88 -0.70 6.11
C ASP A 122 18.18 0.62 5.76
N SER A 123 16.84 0.60 5.68
CA SER A 123 16.06 1.84 5.50
C SER A 123 16.35 2.82 6.64
N MET A 124 16.49 4.09 6.26
CA MET A 124 16.89 5.16 7.16
C MET A 124 15.69 6.08 7.47
N PRO A 125 15.61 6.64 8.69
CA PRO A 125 14.60 7.64 9.04
C PRO A 125 14.48 8.83 8.07
N ALA A 126 15.58 9.19 7.41
CA ALA A 126 15.66 10.31 6.48
C ALA A 126 15.40 9.92 5.01
N ASP A 127 14.98 8.67 4.74
CA ASP A 127 14.65 8.24 3.38
C ASP A 127 13.51 9.08 2.80
N THR A 128 13.72 9.64 1.61
CA THR A 128 12.75 10.51 0.93
C THR A 128 12.02 9.76 -0.17
N LEU A 129 10.83 10.22 -0.55
CA LEU A 129 10.08 9.62 -1.65
C LEU A 129 10.91 9.61 -2.95
N GLN A 130 11.65 10.69 -3.22
CA GLN A 130 12.54 10.77 -4.38
C GLN A 130 13.68 9.75 -4.32
N SER A 131 14.24 9.47 -3.14
CA SER A 131 15.30 8.44 -3.01
C SER A 131 14.84 7.02 -3.38
N PHE A 132 13.53 6.77 -3.37
CA PHE A 132 12.92 5.52 -3.79
C PHE A 132 12.52 5.50 -5.27
N THR A 133 12.14 6.64 -5.85
CA THR A 133 11.60 6.71 -7.21
C THR A 133 12.63 7.08 -8.28
N ILE A 134 13.82 7.56 -7.89
CA ILE A 134 14.94 7.79 -8.81
C ILE A 134 15.60 6.44 -9.15
N ILE A 135 15.33 5.94 -10.35
CA ILE A 135 15.90 4.70 -10.90
C ILE A 135 17.30 4.98 -11.48
N GLU A 136 18.27 5.34 -10.63
CA GLU A 136 19.67 5.40 -11.06
C GLU A 136 20.33 4.02 -10.85
N ASN A 137 20.67 3.36 -11.96
CA ASN A 137 21.43 2.11 -12.06
C ASN A 137 21.00 1.01 -11.05
N GLN A 138 20.23 0.04 -11.56
CA GLN A 138 19.61 -1.14 -10.91
C GLN A 138 20.52 -2.07 -10.08
N ALA A 139 21.74 -1.68 -9.73
CA ALA A 139 22.68 -2.43 -8.90
C ALA A 139 22.62 -2.06 -7.41
N GLN A 140 22.03 -0.93 -7.02
CA GLN A 140 21.98 -0.49 -5.62
C GLN A 140 20.54 -0.27 -5.13
N SER A 141 20.29 -0.71 -3.91
CA SER A 141 19.06 -0.50 -3.16
C SER A 141 18.71 0.99 -3.07
N PRO A 142 17.44 1.41 -3.18
CA PRO A 142 16.21 0.62 -3.19
C PRO A 142 15.90 -0.10 -4.54
N TYR A 143 15.32 -1.30 -4.45
CA TYR A 143 14.90 -2.10 -5.60
C TYR A 143 13.41 -1.91 -5.87
N LEU A 144 13.04 -1.57 -7.11
CA LEU A 144 11.66 -1.74 -7.56
C LEU A 144 11.36 -3.23 -7.69
N LEU A 145 10.40 -3.73 -6.90
CA LEU A 145 10.03 -5.15 -6.87
C LEU A 145 8.83 -5.45 -7.77
N GLU A 146 7.84 -4.56 -7.81
CA GLU A 146 6.64 -4.72 -8.62
C GLU A 146 5.95 -3.37 -8.89
N THR A 147 5.27 -3.26 -10.03
CA THR A 147 4.38 -2.14 -10.38
C THR A 147 3.10 -2.68 -11.03
N ALA A 148 1.93 -2.28 -10.53
CA ALA A 148 0.64 -2.69 -11.07
C ALA A 148 -0.41 -1.59 -10.92
N SER A 149 -1.59 -1.78 -11.53
CA SER A 149 -2.76 -0.95 -11.22
C SER A 149 -3.19 -1.15 -9.76
N PHE A 150 -3.67 -0.08 -9.11
CA PHE A 150 -4.23 -0.18 -7.76
C PHE A 150 -5.41 -1.16 -7.72
N ASP A 151 -6.25 -1.10 -8.76
CA ASP A 151 -7.28 -2.08 -9.05
C ASP A 151 -6.67 -3.37 -9.61
N ASP A 152 -6.65 -4.43 -8.80
CA ASP A 152 -6.15 -5.76 -9.19
C ASP A 152 -7.13 -6.55 -10.07
N GLY A 153 -8.30 -5.97 -10.38
CA GLY A 153 -9.36 -6.56 -11.19
C GLY A 153 -10.24 -7.58 -10.47
N ALA A 154 -9.87 -8.01 -9.26
CA ALA A 154 -10.60 -8.98 -8.45
C ALA A 154 -11.27 -8.34 -7.23
N CYS A 155 -10.63 -7.35 -6.60
CA CYS A 155 -11.09 -6.68 -5.40
C CYS A 155 -12.39 -5.92 -5.60
N TYR A 156 -13.17 -5.76 -4.53
CA TYR A 156 -14.43 -5.02 -4.59
C TYR A 156 -14.86 -4.52 -3.22
N GLN A 157 -15.65 -3.45 -3.23
CA GLN A 157 -16.48 -3.06 -2.10
C GLN A 157 -17.89 -3.55 -2.38
N ASP A 158 -18.54 -4.21 -1.43
CA ASP A 158 -19.93 -4.61 -1.52
C ASP A 158 -20.86 -3.42 -1.39
N ASN A 159 -21.01 -2.70 -2.49
CA ASN A 159 -21.79 -1.47 -2.58
C ASN A 159 -22.93 -1.57 -3.61
N GLY A 160 -23.20 -2.78 -4.11
CA GLY A 160 -24.29 -3.07 -5.04
C GLY A 160 -24.09 -2.58 -6.48
N THR A 161 -22.94 -2.00 -6.84
CA THR A 161 -22.66 -1.60 -8.22
C THR A 161 -22.54 -2.82 -9.15
N PRO A 162 -22.75 -2.67 -10.47
CA PRO A 162 -22.55 -3.77 -11.43
C PRO A 162 -21.16 -4.39 -11.32
N THR A 163 -20.11 -3.57 -11.21
CA THR A 163 -18.71 -4.03 -11.06
C THR A 163 -18.52 -4.87 -9.79
N ALA A 164 -19.06 -4.43 -8.65
CA ALA A 164 -18.97 -5.20 -7.40
C ALA A 164 -19.68 -6.56 -7.52
N LYS A 165 -20.88 -6.58 -8.12
CA LYS A 165 -21.65 -7.82 -8.35
C LYS A 165 -20.93 -8.78 -9.30
N GLU A 166 -20.32 -8.26 -10.36
CA GLU A 166 -19.56 -9.07 -11.31
C GLU A 166 -18.34 -9.71 -10.63
N ARG A 167 -17.56 -8.93 -9.86
CA ARG A 167 -16.33 -9.41 -9.21
C ARG A 167 -16.58 -10.43 -8.12
N LYS A 168 -17.69 -10.29 -7.37
CA LYS A 168 -18.17 -11.31 -6.41
C LYS A 168 -18.39 -12.70 -7.02
N LEU A 169 -18.68 -12.76 -8.31
CA LEU A 169 -18.92 -14.02 -9.03
C LEU A 169 -17.66 -14.57 -9.70
N LYS A 170 -16.58 -13.79 -9.78
CA LYS A 170 -15.30 -14.23 -10.33
C LYS A 170 -14.52 -15.03 -9.30
N GLN A 171 -13.61 -15.87 -9.79
CA GLN A 171 -12.65 -16.53 -8.93
C GLN A 171 -11.69 -15.48 -8.35
N HIS A 172 -11.53 -15.48 -7.04
CA HIS A 172 -10.62 -14.61 -6.31
C HIS A 172 -9.96 -15.40 -5.16
N ARG A 173 -8.97 -14.79 -4.49
CA ARG A 173 -8.38 -15.38 -3.27
C ARG A 173 -9.44 -15.57 -2.19
N ALA A 174 -9.19 -16.49 -1.25
CA ALA A 174 -10.05 -16.62 -0.09
C ALA A 174 -10.14 -15.27 0.66
N PRO A 175 -11.36 -14.75 0.94
CA PRO A 175 -11.51 -13.56 1.76
C PRO A 175 -11.04 -13.82 3.19
N LEU A 176 -10.38 -12.83 3.79
CA LEU A 176 -10.08 -12.80 5.21
C LEU A 176 -11.32 -12.32 5.97
N SER A 177 -11.56 -12.86 7.15
CA SER A 177 -12.71 -12.48 7.97
C SER A 177 -12.76 -10.98 8.29
N ILE A 178 -11.58 -10.32 8.35
CA ILE A 178 -11.45 -8.88 8.63
C ILE A 178 -11.93 -7.99 7.47
N GLU A 179 -12.08 -8.55 6.27
CA GLU A 179 -12.57 -7.82 5.09
C GLU A 179 -14.10 -7.70 5.09
N GLY A 180 -14.77 -8.48 5.94
CA GLY A 180 -16.22 -8.50 6.03
C GLY A 180 -16.86 -8.86 4.68
N PRO A 181 -17.78 -8.03 4.15
CA PRO A 181 -18.41 -8.30 2.86
C PRO A 181 -17.56 -7.90 1.65
N ASP A 182 -16.41 -7.26 1.87
CA ASP A 182 -15.53 -6.74 0.82
C ASP A 182 -14.41 -7.73 0.49
N LEU A 183 -13.67 -7.44 -0.59
CA LEU A 183 -12.39 -8.09 -0.89
C LEU A 183 -11.36 -7.01 -1.18
N TRP A 184 -10.36 -6.84 -0.33
CA TRP A 184 -9.31 -5.82 -0.46
C TRP A 184 -8.43 -6.07 -1.69
N CYS A 185 -8.04 -4.99 -2.34
CA CYS A 185 -7.07 -5.04 -3.43
C CYS A 185 -5.69 -5.44 -2.92
N GLY A 186 -4.86 -5.98 -3.81
CA GLY A 186 -3.50 -6.31 -3.45
C GLY A 186 -2.51 -6.33 -4.61
N ILE A 187 -1.25 -6.16 -4.25
CA ILE A 187 -0.09 -6.30 -5.13
C ILE A 187 0.83 -7.38 -4.56
N SER A 188 1.26 -8.31 -5.41
CA SER A 188 2.22 -9.35 -5.03
C SER A 188 3.61 -8.96 -5.48
N ALA A 189 4.60 -9.03 -4.60
CA ALA A 189 5.99 -8.74 -4.91
C ALA A 189 6.88 -9.90 -4.46
N ARG A 190 7.88 -10.24 -5.27
CA ARG A 190 8.85 -11.28 -4.89
C ARG A 190 10.03 -10.67 -4.15
N LEU A 191 10.37 -11.23 -3.00
CA LEU A 191 11.53 -10.79 -2.23
C LEU A 191 12.83 -11.20 -2.92
N PRO A 192 13.90 -10.38 -2.83
CA PRO A 192 15.21 -10.74 -3.38
C PRO A 192 15.75 -12.07 -2.84
N THR A 193 16.48 -12.79 -3.69
CA THR A 193 17.07 -14.11 -3.35
C THR A 193 18.30 -14.01 -2.45
N ASN A 194 18.93 -12.84 -2.39
CA ASN A 194 20.18 -12.61 -1.65
C ASN A 194 19.96 -12.14 -0.21
N LEU A 195 18.71 -11.98 0.24
CA LEU A 195 18.41 -11.65 1.64
C LEU A 195 18.91 -12.77 2.57
N GLN A 196 19.46 -12.38 3.72
CA GLN A 196 20.01 -13.31 4.71
C GLN A 196 19.12 -13.38 5.95
N PRO A 197 19.07 -14.54 6.63
CA PRO A 197 18.39 -14.66 7.92
C PRO A 197 18.86 -13.59 8.91
N GLY A 198 17.91 -12.94 9.60
CA GLY A 198 18.15 -11.82 10.50
C GLY A 198 18.16 -10.44 9.82
N ASN A 199 18.02 -10.36 8.50
CA ASN A 199 17.80 -9.08 7.82
C ASN A 199 16.42 -8.51 8.16
N ILE A 200 16.36 -7.19 8.29
CA ILE A 200 15.10 -6.44 8.24
C ILE A 200 15.05 -5.74 6.89
N TYR A 201 14.17 -6.22 6.03
CA TYR A 201 13.95 -5.68 4.69
C TYR A 201 12.73 -4.78 4.69
N THR A 202 12.92 -3.49 4.42
CA THR A 202 11.82 -2.51 4.39
C THR A 202 11.17 -2.53 3.03
N LEU A 203 9.87 -2.78 2.99
CA LEU A 203 9.03 -2.54 1.83
C LEU A 203 8.39 -1.16 1.93
N VAL A 204 8.43 -0.42 0.83
CA VAL A 204 7.70 0.82 0.64
C VAL A 204 6.65 0.59 -0.43
N TRP A 205 5.39 0.63 -0.04
CA TRP A 205 4.26 0.67 -0.96
C TRP A 205 3.97 2.12 -1.31
N ILE A 206 3.87 2.42 -2.60
CA ILE A 206 3.60 3.76 -3.13
C ILE A 206 2.40 3.67 -4.07
N TRP A 207 1.35 4.43 -3.79
CA TRP A 207 0.20 4.58 -4.68
C TRP A 207 0.19 5.97 -5.28
N ASN A 208 0.44 6.05 -6.59
CA ASN A 208 0.28 7.26 -7.36
C ASN A 208 -1.16 7.34 -7.86
N PHE A 209 -1.96 8.16 -7.19
CA PHE A 209 -3.37 8.41 -7.50
C PHE A 209 -3.55 9.83 -8.06
N ASN A 210 -2.70 10.21 -9.00
CA ASN A 210 -2.74 11.56 -9.57
C ASN A 210 -4.10 11.85 -10.19
N GLY A 211 -4.71 12.95 -9.78
CA GLY A 211 -5.91 13.45 -10.43
C GLY A 211 -5.60 14.31 -11.65
N ILE A 212 -6.66 14.79 -12.29
CA ILE A 212 -6.56 15.63 -13.47
C ILE A 212 -5.99 17.00 -13.07
N GLY A 213 -4.71 17.19 -13.36
CA GLY A 213 -4.00 18.45 -13.09
C GLY A 213 -3.44 18.59 -11.67
N PHE A 214 -3.41 17.51 -10.87
CA PHE A 214 -2.79 17.52 -9.55
C PHE A 214 -2.12 16.17 -9.23
N VAL A 215 -1.06 16.24 -8.42
CA VAL A 215 -0.32 15.11 -7.87
C VAL A 215 -0.94 14.69 -6.54
N GLU A 216 -1.09 13.39 -6.37
CA GLU A 216 -1.59 12.78 -5.14
C GLU A 216 -0.96 11.38 -5.01
N THR A 217 -0.10 11.23 -4.02
CA THR A 217 0.66 10.01 -3.75
C THR A 217 0.46 9.58 -2.32
N TYR A 218 0.23 8.29 -2.09
CA TYR A 218 0.16 7.71 -0.75
C TYR A 218 1.28 6.71 -0.55
N THR A 219 1.81 6.62 0.67
CA THR A 219 2.87 5.66 0.97
C THR A 219 2.62 4.89 2.26
N SER A 220 3.24 3.72 2.37
CA SER A 220 3.26 2.91 3.58
C SER A 220 4.60 2.19 3.71
N CYS A 221 5.24 2.30 4.87
CA CYS A 221 6.49 1.61 5.16
C CYS A 221 6.26 0.41 6.08
N ILE A 222 6.78 -0.75 5.66
CA ILE A 222 6.55 -2.04 6.28
C ILE A 222 7.87 -2.79 6.40
N ASP A 223 8.07 -3.51 7.51
CA ASP A 223 9.23 -4.38 7.68
C ASP A 223 8.90 -5.84 7.40
N VAL A 224 9.81 -6.50 6.70
CA VAL A 224 9.87 -7.95 6.52
C VAL A 224 11.12 -8.47 7.23
N VAL A 225 10.92 -9.34 8.20
CA VAL A 225 11.98 -10.04 8.93
C VAL A 225 12.28 -11.35 8.20
N ILE A 226 13.52 -11.50 7.76
CA ILE A 226 14.03 -12.65 6.98
C ILE A 226 14.59 -13.74 7.89
#